data_AF-A0A062TNF5-F1
#
_entry.id   AF-A0A062TNF5-F1
#
_cell.length_a   1.000
_cell.length_b   1.000
_cell.length_c   1.000
_cell.angle_alpha   90.00
_cell.angle_beta   90.00
_cell.angle_gamma   90.00
#
_symmetry.space_group_name_H-M   'P 1'
#
loop_
_entity.id
_entity.type
_entity.pdbx_description
1 polymer ?
#
loop_
_entity_poly.entity_id
_entity_poly.type
_entity_poly.pdbx_seq_one_letter_code
_entity_poly.pdbx_strand_id
1 'polypeptide(L)'
;MQKDTLYLLDPHNSDPAYPGAAYYCPDCIIMEGLLASYPELAGKLDIHRINWARPRREIVSLLGEDNQGSPVLILSDSGEGLDGVQHHDGHYFINDRNAILHALARRHGIPGPHP
;
A
#
# COMPACT_ATOMS: atom_id res chain seq x y z
N MET A 1 4.13 18.02 8.29
CA MET A 1 4.91 17.04 7.52
C MET A 1 3.94 16.28 6.64
N GLN A 2 4.31 16.05 5.39
CA GLN A 2 3.53 15.21 4.49
C GLN A 2 3.69 13.76 4.96
N LYS A 3 2.61 12.97 4.93
CA LYS A 3 2.63 11.56 5.35
C LYS A 3 2.80 10.68 4.11
N ASP A 4 3.36 9.49 4.31
CA ASP A 4 3.31 8.47 3.27
C ASP A 4 1.86 7.99 3.09
N THR A 5 1.47 7.68 1.87
CA THR A 5 0.12 7.24 1.50
C THR A 5 0.11 5.76 1.18
N LEU A 6 -0.71 4.96 1.87
CA LEU A 6 -0.85 3.52 1.65
C LEU A 6 -2.20 3.21 1.01
N TYR A 7 -2.18 2.65 -0.19
CA TYR A 7 -3.37 2.15 -0.90
C TYR A 7 -3.53 0.65 -0.71
N LEU A 8 -4.68 0.24 -0.20
CA LEU A 8 -5.08 -1.15 0.03
C LEU A 8 -6.39 -1.46 -0.70
N LEU A 9 -6.57 -2.70 -1.13
CA LEU A 9 -7.89 -3.17 -1.52
C LEU A 9 -8.78 -3.33 -0.28
N ASP A 10 -9.98 -2.77 -0.35
CA ASP A 10 -10.96 -2.89 0.74
C ASP A 10 -11.35 -4.37 0.93
N PRO A 11 -11.10 -4.97 2.11
CA PRO A 11 -11.42 -6.37 2.38
C PRO A 11 -12.92 -6.67 2.46
N HIS A 12 -13.77 -5.65 2.54
CA HIS A 12 -15.23 -5.78 2.59
C HIS A 12 -15.90 -5.66 1.22
N ASN A 13 -15.18 -5.19 0.20
CA ASN A 13 -15.71 -5.07 -1.15
C ASN A 13 -15.44 -6.34 -1.97
N SER A 14 -16.32 -6.62 -2.94
CA SER A 14 -16.18 -7.77 -3.83
C SER A 14 -15.44 -7.41 -5.12
N ASP A 15 -14.75 -8.39 -5.71
CA ASP A 15 -14.16 -8.25 -7.03
C ASP A 15 -15.25 -8.41 -8.12
N PRO A 16 -15.56 -7.36 -8.91
CA PRO A 16 -16.57 -7.46 -9.95
C PRO A 16 -16.20 -8.45 -11.07
N ALA A 17 -14.93 -8.83 -11.21
CA ALA A 17 -14.51 -9.87 -12.16
C ALA A 17 -14.93 -11.28 -11.72
N TYR A 18 -15.27 -11.47 -10.44
CA TYR A 18 -15.66 -12.77 -9.86
C TYR A 18 -16.96 -12.64 -9.05
N PRO A 19 -18.10 -12.41 -9.72
CA PRO A 19 -19.37 -12.19 -9.05
C PRO A 19 -19.82 -13.39 -8.21
N GLY A 20 -20.32 -13.13 -6.99
CA GLY A 20 -20.82 -14.15 -6.08
C GLY A 20 -19.76 -14.84 -5.22
N ALA A 21 -18.49 -14.51 -5.39
CA ALA A 21 -17.40 -14.97 -4.53
C ALA A 21 -16.83 -13.82 -3.69
N ALA A 22 -16.39 -14.15 -2.48
CA ALA A 22 -15.70 -13.22 -1.59
C ALA A 22 -14.21 -13.58 -1.54
N TYR A 23 -13.36 -12.60 -1.79
CA TYR A 23 -11.91 -12.75 -1.74
C TYR A 23 -11.31 -11.66 -0.86
N TYR A 24 -10.16 -11.96 -0.26
CA TYR A 24 -9.27 -10.97 0.30
C TYR A 24 -8.01 -10.89 -0.57
N CYS A 25 -7.40 -9.72 -0.65
CA CYS A 25 -6.09 -9.59 -1.29
C CYS A 25 -5.01 -10.08 -0.31
N PRO A 26 -4.22 -11.12 -0.64
CA PRO A 26 -3.25 -11.71 0.30
C PRO A 26 -2.20 -10.71 0.82
N ASP A 27 -1.75 -9.78 -0.03
CA ASP A 27 -0.74 -8.81 0.38
C ASP A 27 -1.35 -7.63 1.15
N CYS A 28 -2.57 -7.19 0.78
CA CYS A 28 -3.26 -6.13 1.52
C CYS A 28 -3.69 -6.59 2.92
N ILE A 29 -4.14 -7.84 3.08
CA ILE A 29 -4.60 -8.32 4.40
C ILE A 29 -3.45 -8.38 5.41
N ILE A 30 -2.21 -8.59 4.95
CA ILE A 30 -1.02 -8.49 5.79
C ILE A 30 -0.82 -7.05 6.30
N MET A 31 -0.99 -6.05 5.42
CA MET A 31 -0.92 -4.64 5.82
C MET A 31 -2.03 -4.27 6.80
N GLU A 32 -3.26 -4.75 6.57
CA GLU A 32 -4.38 -4.53 7.50
C GLU A 32 -4.09 -5.13 8.88
N GLY A 33 -3.54 -6.35 8.95
CA GLY A 33 -3.11 -6.98 10.19
C GLY A 33 -2.01 -6.19 10.91
N LEU A 34 -1.05 -5.64 10.17
CA LEU A 34 -0.01 -4.77 10.71
C LEU A 34 -0.60 -3.48 11.29
N LEU A 35 -1.47 -2.80 10.55
CA LEU A 35 -2.13 -1.57 10.98
C LEU A 35 -3.01 -1.79 12.21
N ALA A 36 -3.70 -2.93 12.29
CA ALA A 36 -4.50 -3.31 13.45
C ALA A 36 -3.63 -3.61 14.69
N SER A 37 -2.43 -4.18 14.48
CA SER A 37 -1.49 -4.50 15.56
C SER A 37 -0.73 -3.29 16.08
N TYR A 38 -0.52 -2.27 15.23
CA TYR A 38 0.20 -1.03 15.55
C TYR A 38 -0.66 0.20 15.20
N PRO A 39 -1.71 0.54 15.97
CA PRO A 39 -2.62 1.65 15.67
C PRO A 39 -1.92 3.02 15.55
N GLU A 40 -0.80 3.22 16.23
CA GLU A 40 0.04 4.41 16.11
C GLU A 40 0.68 4.56 14.73
N LEU A 41 0.92 3.46 14.01
CA LEU A 41 1.34 3.49 12.60
C LEU A 41 0.21 4.03 11.74
N ALA A 42 -1.02 3.54 11.96
CA ALA A 42 -2.18 3.98 11.17
C ALA A 42 -2.41 5.50 11.29
N GLY A 43 -2.16 6.10 12.46
CA GLY A 43 -2.23 7.55 12.64
C GLY A 43 -1.14 8.35 11.89
N LYS A 44 -0.02 7.72 11.53
CA LYS A 44 1.12 8.35 10.85
C LYS A 44 1.05 8.26 9.32
N LEU A 45 0.15 7.44 8.78
CA LEU A 45 -0.06 7.25 7.34
C LEU A 45 -1.34 7.93 6.88
N ASP A 46 -1.42 8.25 5.59
CA ASP A 46 -2.68 8.49 4.90
C ASP A 46 -3.10 7.18 4.23
N ILE A 47 -4.21 6.58 4.68
CA ILE A 47 -4.60 5.21 4.27
C ILE A 47 -5.85 5.27 3.41
N HIS A 48 -5.76 4.72 2.20
CA HIS A 48 -6.86 4.63 1.25
C HIS A 48 -7.22 3.17 1.01
N ARG A 49 -8.46 2.80 1.35
CA ARG A 49 -9.05 1.49 1.02
C ARG A 49 -9.92 1.66 -0.20
N ILE A 50 -9.50 1.05 -1.31
CA ILE A 50 -10.09 1.28 -2.65
C ILE A 50 -10.79 0.04 -3.18
N ASN A 51 -11.62 0.25 -4.20
CA ASN A 51 -12.37 -0.83 -4.85
C ASN A 51 -11.47 -1.76 -5.67
N TRP A 52 -11.94 -3.00 -5.84
CA TRP A 52 -11.28 -4.04 -6.63
C TRP A 52 -11.27 -3.80 -8.14
N ALA A 53 -12.25 -3.04 -8.63
CA ALA A 53 -12.46 -2.79 -10.05
C ALA A 53 -11.18 -2.24 -10.71
N ARG A 54 -10.77 -2.87 -11.81
CA ARG A 54 -9.76 -2.34 -12.71
C ARG A 54 -10.42 -1.52 -13.83
N PRO A 55 -9.81 -0.42 -14.30
CA PRO A 55 -8.57 0.17 -13.79
C PRO A 55 -8.74 0.79 -12.40
N ARG A 56 -7.72 0.65 -11.53
CA ARG A 56 -7.75 1.22 -10.17
C ARG A 56 -7.49 2.72 -10.22
N ARG A 57 -8.54 3.49 -10.53
CA ARG A 57 -8.44 4.91 -10.92
C ARG A 57 -7.59 5.77 -10.00
N GLU A 58 -7.72 5.59 -8.68
CA GLU A 58 -6.95 6.38 -7.70
C GLU A 58 -5.44 6.15 -7.79
N ILE A 59 -5.00 4.89 -8.03
CA ILE A 59 -3.58 4.60 -8.23
C ILE A 59 -3.15 5.00 -9.64
N VAL A 60 -3.98 4.71 -10.65
CA VAL A 60 -3.68 5.02 -12.06
C VAL A 60 -3.46 6.51 -12.28
N SER A 61 -4.23 7.38 -11.62
CA SER A 61 -4.05 8.82 -11.72
C SER A 61 -2.71 9.34 -11.18
N LEU A 62 -2.01 8.54 -10.37
CA LEU A 62 -0.74 8.91 -9.74
C LEU A 62 0.45 8.18 -10.38
N LEU A 63 0.28 6.89 -10.66
CA LEU A 63 1.38 5.98 -11.01
C LEU A 63 1.24 5.37 -12.43
N GLY A 64 0.19 5.73 -13.17
CA GLY A 64 -0.10 5.17 -14.49
C GLY A 64 -0.70 3.76 -14.45
N GLU A 65 -1.17 3.29 -15.61
CA GLU A 65 -1.86 2.00 -15.72
C GLU A 65 -0.96 0.79 -15.40
N ASP A 66 0.34 0.89 -15.69
CA ASP A 66 1.30 -0.20 -15.47
C ASP A 66 1.58 -0.43 -13.97
N ASN A 67 1.34 0.56 -13.12
CA ASN A 67 1.63 0.50 -11.68
C ASN A 67 0.38 0.42 -10.80
N GLN A 68 -0.78 0.04 -11.36
CA GLN A 68 -2.06 0.00 -10.64
C GLN A 68 -2.20 -1.15 -9.62
N GLY A 69 -1.10 -1.77 -9.18
CA GLY A 69 -1.05 -2.84 -8.19
C GLY A 69 -1.42 -2.36 -6.79
N SER A 70 -1.90 -3.27 -5.94
CA SER A 70 -2.17 -3.00 -4.52
C SER A 70 -1.75 -4.22 -3.69
N PRO A 71 -1.07 -4.04 -2.53
CA PRO A 71 -0.80 -2.77 -1.86
C PRO A 71 0.24 -1.91 -2.59
N VAL A 72 0.16 -0.59 -2.41
CA VAL A 72 1.20 0.35 -2.85
C VAL A 72 1.38 1.45 -1.81
N LEU A 73 2.63 1.72 -1.45
CA LEU A 73 3.03 2.80 -0.55
C LEU A 73 3.64 3.93 -1.37
N ILE A 74 2.97 5.08 -1.45
CA ILE A 74 3.51 6.31 -2.03
C ILE A 74 4.24 7.07 -0.93
N LEU A 75 5.49 7.41 -1.19
CA LEU A 75 6.39 8.04 -0.24
C LEU A 75 6.21 9.56 -0.27
N SER A 76 6.29 10.17 0.90
CA SER A 76 6.28 11.64 1.07
C SER A 76 7.60 12.32 0.67
N ASP A 77 8.62 11.53 0.36
CA ASP A 77 9.96 11.96 -0.08
C ASP A 77 10.54 10.96 -1.09
N SER A 78 11.83 11.08 -1.41
CA SER A 78 12.51 10.22 -2.40
C SER A 78 12.64 8.75 -1.98
N GLY A 79 12.39 8.40 -0.71
CA GLY A 79 12.61 7.05 -0.19
C GLY A 79 14.07 6.65 -0.11
N GLU A 80 15.00 7.61 -0.04
CA GLU A 80 16.44 7.32 -0.06
C GLU A 80 16.84 6.26 0.98
N GLY A 81 17.51 5.21 0.51
CA GLY A 81 17.96 4.09 1.33
C GLY A 81 16.90 3.04 1.66
N LEU A 82 15.67 3.15 1.14
CA LEU A 82 14.67 2.09 1.19
C LEU A 82 14.81 1.15 -0.01
N ASP A 83 14.41 -0.11 0.16
CA ASP A 83 14.39 -1.10 -0.92
C ASP A 83 13.13 -0.96 -1.78
N GLY A 84 13.22 -1.35 -3.05
CA GLY A 84 12.05 -1.47 -3.93
C GLY A 84 11.42 -0.14 -4.36
N VAL A 85 12.08 0.99 -4.10
CA VAL A 85 11.61 2.32 -4.51
C VAL A 85 11.62 2.44 -6.02
N GLN A 86 10.47 2.85 -6.54
CA GLN A 86 10.23 3.18 -7.94
C GLN A 86 9.79 4.64 -8.05
N HIS A 87 9.83 5.18 -9.26
CA HIS A 87 9.45 6.56 -9.54
C HIS A 87 8.58 6.64 -10.80
N HIS A 88 7.45 7.33 -10.71
CA HIS A 88 6.57 7.62 -11.84
C HIS A 88 5.95 9.01 -11.67
N ASP A 89 6.05 9.85 -12.70
CA ASP A 89 5.41 11.17 -12.78
C ASP A 89 5.52 12.01 -11.48
N GLY A 90 6.74 12.09 -10.93
CA GLY A 90 7.02 12.86 -9.71
C GLY A 90 6.70 12.17 -8.39
N HIS A 91 6.14 10.95 -8.42
CA HIS A 91 5.83 10.16 -7.23
C HIS A 91 6.86 9.05 -7.03
N TYR A 92 7.39 8.97 -5.82
CA TYR A 92 8.18 7.82 -5.38
C TYR A 92 7.26 6.82 -4.68
N PHE A 93 7.37 5.54 -5.00
CA PHE A 93 6.47 4.52 -4.45
C PHE A 93 7.14 3.15 -4.34
N ILE A 94 6.54 2.28 -3.52
CA ILE A 94 6.93 0.88 -3.34
C ILE A 94 5.67 0.02 -3.52
N ASN A 95 5.71 -0.95 -4.42
CA ASN A 95 4.60 -1.89 -4.68
C ASN A 95 4.98 -3.37 -4.45
N ASP A 96 6.18 -3.63 -3.94
CA ASP A 96 6.55 -4.95 -3.41
C ASP A 96 6.14 -5.06 -1.94
N ARG A 97 5.42 -6.14 -1.59
CA ARG A 97 4.90 -6.34 -0.23
C ARG A 97 6.00 -6.27 0.84
N ASN A 98 7.10 -6.99 0.65
CA ASN A 98 8.13 -7.12 1.68
C ASN A 98 8.90 -5.81 1.84
N ALA A 99 9.18 -5.12 0.74
CA ALA A 99 9.77 -3.79 0.75
C ALA A 99 8.88 -2.76 1.45
N ILE A 100 7.55 -2.80 1.25
CA ILE A 100 6.60 -1.96 2.01
C ILE A 100 6.72 -2.24 3.52
N LEU A 101 6.71 -3.51 3.94
CA LEU A 101 6.83 -3.86 5.37
C LEU A 101 8.13 -3.34 5.99
N HIS A 102 9.26 -3.50 5.31
CA HIS A 102 10.55 -2.95 5.75
C HIS A 102 10.56 -1.43 5.79
N ALA A 103 9.99 -0.77 4.78
CA ALA A 103 9.89 0.68 4.73
C ALA A 103 9.08 1.24 5.90
N LEU A 104 7.92 0.64 6.19
CA LEU A 104 7.06 1.05 7.31
C LEU A 104 7.78 0.87 8.66
N ALA A 105 8.49 -0.24 8.85
CA ALA A 105 9.29 -0.48 10.05
C ALA A 105 10.38 0.57 10.22
N ARG A 106 11.18 0.81 9.17
CA ARG A 106 12.29 1.75 9.20
C ARG A 106 11.86 3.20 9.40
N ARG A 107 10.78 3.63 8.75
CA ARG A 107 10.31 5.03 8.78
C ARG A 107 9.52 5.37 10.03
N HIS A 108 8.80 4.42 10.61
CA HIS A 108 7.87 4.69 11.71
C HIS A 108 8.24 4.05 13.05
N GLY A 109 9.30 3.23 13.09
CA GLY A 109 9.87 2.65 14.30
C GLY A 109 9.09 1.47 14.88
N ILE A 110 8.26 0.81 14.07
CA ILE A 110 7.62 -0.45 14.46
C ILE A 110 8.59 -1.63 14.25
N PRO A 111 8.39 -2.78 14.92
CA PRO A 111 9.18 -3.98 14.66
C PRO A 111 9.14 -4.39 13.17
N GLY A 112 10.28 -4.84 12.65
CA GLY A 112 10.39 -5.37 11.30
C GLY A 112 9.84 -6.81 11.19
N PRO A 113 9.52 -7.26 9.95
CA PRO A 113 9.15 -8.65 9.71
C PRO A 113 10.31 -9.61 10.04
N HIS A 114 9.97 -10.83 10.45
CA HIS A 114 10.96 -11.89 10.63
C HIS A 114 11.56 -12.31 9.27
N PRO A 115 12.87 -12.66 9.20
CA PRO A 115 13.50 -13.19 7.99
C PRO A 115 12.83 -14.42 7.39
#